data_AF-A0A0G0ZE78-F1
#
_entry.id   AF-A0A0G0ZE78-F1
#
_cell.length_a   1.000
_cell.length_b   1.000
_cell.length_c   1.000
_cell.angle_alpha   90.00
_cell.angle_beta   90.00
_cell.angle_gamma   90.00
#
_symmetry.space_group_name_H-M   'P 1'
#
loop_
_entity.id
_entity.type
_entity.pdbx_description
1 polymer ?
#
loop_
_entity_poly.entity_id
_entity_poly.type
_entity_poly.pdbx_seq_one_letter_code
_entity_poly.pdbx_strand_id
1 'polypeptide(L)'
;MRQYRLVLLRKEFPFLDEVAAKLQLDLAEDVHGISIEKGDRNLLSQKGKEDSYSWGGGGHHDYTSYFAVWTEGEEKRIYELRNEGFSATGSGERHEWDADTIGEQLFAQNIVPDFIVECEKNDHDDNGNGEVTRYWTIHKMSKFNLSGYHQERIDEAAAVIKAEIAAACAEEVGHER
;
A
#
# COMPACT_ATOMS: atom_id res chain seq x y z
N MET A 1 0.12 -22.06 7.74
CA MET A 1 0.98 -21.65 8.89
C MET A 1 0.81 -22.60 10.09
N ARG A 2 1.81 -22.78 10.98
CA ARG A 2 1.61 -23.57 12.23
C ARG A 2 0.69 -22.80 13.20
N GLN A 3 -0.38 -23.44 13.70
CA GLN A 3 -1.39 -22.80 14.58
C GLN A 3 -0.78 -22.05 15.79
N TYR A 4 0.24 -22.61 16.45
CA TYR A 4 0.92 -21.96 17.56
C TYR A 4 1.58 -20.61 17.19
N ARG A 5 2.15 -20.50 15.98
CA ARG A 5 2.76 -19.26 15.49
C ARG A 5 1.70 -18.19 15.26
N LEU A 6 0.54 -18.58 14.71
CA LEU A 6 -0.59 -17.67 14.51
C LEU A 6 -1.14 -17.14 15.85
N VAL A 7 -1.24 -17.99 16.87
CA VAL A 7 -1.68 -17.56 18.22
C VAL A 7 -0.71 -16.52 18.81
N LEU A 8 0.60 -16.72 18.67
CA LEU A 8 1.59 -15.72 19.12
C LEU A 8 1.46 -14.41 18.35
N LEU A 9 1.29 -14.49 17.03
CA LEU A 9 1.10 -13.31 16.18
C LEU A 9 -0.15 -12.53 16.56
N ARG A 10 -1.29 -13.20 16.81
CA ARG A 10 -2.53 -12.56 17.27
C ARG A 10 -2.39 -11.87 18.62
N LYS A 11 -1.55 -12.41 19.52
CA LYS A 11 -1.26 -11.77 20.81
C LYS A 11 -0.40 -10.52 20.67
N GLU A 12 0.61 -10.54 19.79
CA GLU A 12 1.48 -9.37 19.55
C GLU A 12 0.78 -8.31 18.69
N PHE A 13 0.01 -8.75 17.70
CA PHE A 13 -0.65 -7.93 16.68
C PHE A 13 -2.16 -8.24 16.62
N PRO A 14 -2.95 -7.80 17.62
CA PRO A 14 -4.38 -8.08 17.65
C PRO A 14 -5.16 -7.46 16.49
N PHE A 15 -4.60 -6.43 15.84
CA PHE A 15 -5.22 -5.80 14.65
C PHE A 15 -5.30 -6.74 13.44
N LEU A 16 -4.56 -7.86 13.44
CA LEU A 16 -4.57 -8.80 12.32
C LEU A 16 -5.97 -9.32 12.04
N ASP A 17 -6.76 -9.61 13.09
CA ASP A 17 -8.12 -10.13 12.93
C ASP A 17 -9.05 -9.06 12.32
N GLU A 18 -8.84 -7.78 12.62
CA GLU A 18 -9.59 -6.68 12.01
C GLU A 18 -9.21 -6.45 10.53
N VAL A 19 -7.93 -6.55 10.19
CA VAL A 19 -7.47 -6.51 8.79
C VAL A 19 -8.04 -7.70 8.01
N ALA A 20 -8.04 -8.89 8.60
CA ALA A 20 -8.61 -10.09 7.99
C ALA A 20 -10.11 -9.94 7.76
N ALA A 21 -10.84 -9.39 8.73
CA ALA A 21 -12.26 -9.11 8.59
C ALA A 21 -12.57 -8.10 7.48
N LYS A 22 -11.74 -7.06 7.29
CA LYS A 22 -11.88 -6.11 6.18
C LYS A 22 -11.71 -6.79 4.82
N LEU A 23 -10.76 -7.72 4.72
CA LEU A 23 -10.52 -8.51 3.51
C LEU A 23 -11.48 -9.73 3.37
N GLN A 24 -12.36 -9.96 4.35
CA GLN A 24 -13.27 -11.11 4.42
C GLN A 24 -12.53 -12.47 4.36
N LEU A 25 -11.42 -12.59 5.09
CA LEU A 25 -10.55 -13.77 5.12
C LEU A 25 -10.52 -14.41 6.50
N ASP A 26 -10.30 -15.74 6.55
CA ASP A 26 -9.84 -16.42 7.76
C ASP A 26 -8.31 -16.52 7.75
N LEU A 27 -7.66 -15.82 8.69
CA LEU A 27 -6.21 -15.85 8.87
C LEU A 27 -5.60 -17.26 9.00
N ALA A 28 -6.33 -18.23 9.57
CA ALA A 28 -5.82 -19.58 9.77
C ALA A 28 -5.87 -20.43 8.50
N GLU A 29 -6.86 -20.17 7.64
CA GLU A 29 -7.15 -20.98 6.45
C GLU A 29 -6.61 -20.32 5.17
N ASP A 30 -6.77 -19.00 5.03
CA ASP A 30 -6.47 -18.27 3.79
C ASP A 30 -5.03 -17.73 3.71
N VAL A 31 -4.41 -17.43 4.85
CA VAL A 31 -3.09 -16.76 4.89
C VAL A 31 -1.96 -17.79 5.06
N HIS A 32 -1.11 -17.89 4.03
CA HIS A 32 -0.08 -18.90 3.94
C HIS A 32 1.11 -18.57 4.85
N GLY A 33 1.46 -17.29 4.94
CA GLY A 33 2.59 -16.81 5.74
C GLY A 33 2.41 -15.37 6.21
N ILE A 34 2.99 -15.08 7.39
CA ILE A 34 3.14 -13.72 7.93
C ILE A 34 4.61 -13.50 8.26
N SER A 35 5.21 -12.49 7.64
CA SER A 35 6.55 -11.97 7.94
C SER A 35 6.45 -10.66 8.73
N ILE A 36 7.53 -10.31 9.42
CA ILE A 36 7.65 -9.07 10.18
C ILE A 36 8.94 -8.41 9.75
N GLU A 37 8.84 -7.17 9.28
CA GLU A 37 9.96 -6.42 8.73
C GLU A 37 10.03 -5.03 9.35
N LYS A 38 11.16 -4.36 9.14
CA LYS A 38 11.32 -2.97 9.53
C LYS A 38 10.87 -2.11 8.35
N GLY A 39 9.95 -1.18 8.58
CA GLY A 39 9.57 -0.21 7.56
C GLY A 39 10.74 0.70 7.18
N ASP A 40 10.79 1.08 5.90
CA ASP A 40 11.85 1.89 5.33
C ASP A 40 11.31 2.91 4.31
N ARG A 41 12.24 3.64 3.65
CA ARG A 41 11.90 4.63 2.63
C ARG A 41 11.32 3.99 1.38
N ASN A 42 11.77 2.78 1.02
CA ASN A 42 11.33 2.10 -0.20
C ASN A 42 9.84 1.77 -0.10
N LEU A 43 9.38 1.28 1.06
CA LEU A 43 7.97 1.07 1.35
C LEU A 43 7.14 2.33 1.10
N LEU A 44 7.59 3.50 1.55
CA LEU A 44 6.82 4.75 1.38
C LEU A 44 6.74 5.23 -0.08
N SER A 45 7.63 4.76 -0.94
CA SER A 45 7.60 5.03 -2.38
C SER A 45 6.78 4.01 -3.19
N GLN A 46 6.31 2.93 -2.55
CA GLN A 46 5.46 1.94 -3.20
C GLN A 46 4.01 2.43 -3.29
N LYS A 47 3.25 1.73 -4.12
CA LYS A 47 1.80 1.83 -4.26
C LYS A 47 1.21 0.44 -4.08
N GLY A 48 -0.01 0.37 -3.55
CA GLY A 48 -0.80 -0.85 -3.67
C GLY A 48 -1.15 -1.12 -5.11
N LYS A 49 -1.31 -2.39 -5.49
CA LYS A 49 -1.60 -2.81 -6.85
C LYS A 49 -2.82 -3.72 -6.87
N GLU A 50 -3.66 -3.58 -7.88
CA GLU A 50 -4.75 -4.50 -8.17
C GLU A 50 -4.75 -4.84 -9.67
N ASP A 51 -4.79 -6.12 -10.00
CA ASP A 51 -4.93 -6.61 -11.37
C ASP A 51 -6.07 -7.64 -11.42
N SER A 52 -7.16 -7.28 -12.07
CA SER A 52 -8.34 -8.13 -12.16
C SER A 52 -8.83 -8.30 -13.59
N TYR A 53 -9.14 -9.53 -14.00
CA TYR A 53 -9.83 -9.74 -15.26
C TYR A 53 -10.78 -10.94 -15.22
N SER A 54 -11.92 -10.80 -15.90
CA SER A 54 -12.98 -11.82 -15.96
C SER A 54 -13.39 -12.10 -17.40
N TRP A 55 -13.44 -13.37 -17.78
CA TRP A 55 -13.76 -13.84 -19.14
C TRP A 55 -14.61 -15.13 -19.06
N GLY A 56 -15.31 -15.47 -20.14
CA GLY A 56 -16.39 -16.48 -20.17
C GLY A 56 -16.04 -17.94 -19.79
N GLY A 57 -14.87 -18.18 -19.22
CA GLY A 57 -14.44 -19.46 -18.64
C GLY A 57 -13.50 -19.37 -17.44
N GLY A 58 -13.26 -18.18 -16.86
CA GLY A 58 -12.34 -17.99 -15.72
C GLY A 58 -12.21 -16.54 -15.26
N GLY A 59 -11.29 -16.28 -14.34
CA GLY A 59 -10.94 -14.93 -13.92
C GLY A 59 -9.67 -14.93 -13.09
N HIS A 60 -9.01 -13.79 -13.03
CA HIS A 60 -7.80 -13.56 -12.29
C HIS A 60 -7.99 -12.35 -11.39
N HIS A 61 -7.44 -12.40 -10.19
CA HIS A 61 -7.46 -11.27 -9.29
C HIS A 61 -6.21 -11.27 -8.40
N ASP A 62 -5.18 -10.56 -8.81
CA ASP A 62 -3.98 -10.31 -8.00
C ASP A 62 -4.09 -8.97 -7.32
N TYR A 63 -3.62 -8.90 -6.08
CA TYR A 63 -3.51 -7.62 -5.40
C TYR A 63 -2.38 -7.56 -4.39
N THR A 64 -1.92 -6.35 -4.15
CA THR A 64 -1.13 -5.95 -2.99
C THR A 64 -1.84 -4.76 -2.34
N SER A 65 -2.51 -4.99 -1.21
CA SER A 65 -3.19 -3.96 -0.44
C SER A 65 -2.36 -3.58 0.78
N TYR A 66 -2.37 -2.30 1.15
CA TYR A 66 -1.65 -1.81 2.32
C TYR A 66 -2.62 -1.22 3.35
N PHE A 67 -2.44 -1.58 4.62
CA PHE A 67 -3.21 -1.03 5.73
C PHE A 67 -2.28 -0.28 6.69
N ALA A 68 -2.56 1.00 6.91
CA ALA A 68 -1.91 1.79 7.95
C ALA A 68 -2.60 1.52 9.29
N VAL A 69 -1.82 1.18 10.32
CA VAL A 69 -2.32 0.92 11.68
C VAL A 69 -1.61 1.85 12.65
N TRP A 70 -2.37 2.61 13.43
CA TRP A 70 -1.85 3.49 14.47
C TRP A 70 -2.78 3.54 15.67
N THR A 71 -2.27 4.07 16.77
CA THR A 71 -3.04 4.32 17.98
C THR A 71 -3.43 5.79 18.06
N GLU A 72 -4.72 6.07 18.19
CA GLU A 72 -5.26 7.41 18.44
C GLU A 72 -5.90 7.43 19.83
N GLY A 73 -5.20 8.02 20.80
CA GLY A 73 -5.61 7.93 22.20
C GLY A 73 -5.51 6.49 22.71
N GLU A 74 -6.65 5.89 23.07
CA GLU A 74 -6.75 4.49 23.51
C GLU A 74 -7.26 3.55 22.40
N GLU A 75 -7.69 4.09 21.26
CA GLU A 75 -8.27 3.32 20.17
C GLU A 75 -7.24 2.99 19.09
N LYS A 76 -7.25 1.74 18.59
CA LYS A 76 -6.52 1.40 17.36
C LYS A 76 -7.34 1.85 16.15
N ARG A 77 -6.65 2.48 15.20
CA ARG A 77 -7.17 2.89 13.90
C ARG A 77 -6.53 2.04 12.82
N ILE A 78 -7.34 1.63 11.85
CA ILE A 78 -6.91 0.87 10.67
C ILE A 78 -7.48 1.58 9.45
N TYR A 79 -6.59 2.02 8.57
CA TYR A 79 -6.93 2.68 7.32
C TYR A 79 -6.38 1.89 6.15
N GLU A 80 -7.22 1.61 5.18
CA GLU A 80 -6.83 0.97 3.92
C GLU A 80 -6.32 2.04 2.96
N LEU A 81 -5.08 1.88 2.51
CA LEU A 81 -4.47 2.74 1.51
C LEU A 81 -5.00 2.35 0.13
N ARG A 82 -5.13 3.34 -0.74
CA ARG A 82 -5.60 3.15 -2.11
C ARG A 82 -4.55 2.40 -2.92
N ASN A 83 -5.05 1.56 -3.81
CA ASN A 83 -4.25 0.80 -4.76
C ASN A 83 -4.40 1.44 -6.15
N GLU A 84 -3.33 1.46 -6.95
CA GLU A 84 -3.47 1.61 -8.39
C GLU A 84 -3.89 0.27 -8.98
N GLY A 85 -4.52 0.28 -10.15
CA GLY A 85 -4.94 -0.99 -10.71
C GLY A 85 -5.59 -0.94 -12.07
N PHE A 86 -5.87 -2.15 -12.53
CA PHE A 86 -6.48 -2.46 -13.80
C PHE A 86 -7.61 -3.46 -13.60
N SER A 87 -8.72 -3.25 -14.31
CA SER A 87 -9.76 -4.26 -14.46
C SER A 87 -10.18 -4.44 -15.91
N ALA A 88 -10.43 -5.68 -16.33
CA ALA A 88 -10.97 -5.99 -17.65
C ALA A 88 -12.05 -7.06 -17.64
N THR A 89 -13.01 -6.92 -18.56
CA THR A 89 -14.09 -7.90 -18.76
C THR A 89 -14.06 -8.52 -20.15
N GLY A 90 -14.62 -9.72 -20.28
CA GLY A 90 -14.72 -10.47 -21.54
C GLY A 90 -15.56 -9.80 -22.62
N SER A 91 -16.27 -8.71 -22.30
CA SER A 91 -16.96 -7.83 -23.27
C SER A 91 -16.05 -6.76 -23.88
N GLY A 92 -14.78 -6.67 -23.46
CA GLY A 92 -13.79 -5.72 -23.98
C GLY A 92 -13.67 -4.42 -23.20
N GLU A 93 -14.39 -4.26 -22.08
CA GLU A 93 -14.26 -3.10 -21.21
C GLU A 93 -12.95 -3.19 -20.43
N ARG A 94 -12.28 -2.06 -20.28
CA ARG A 94 -11.02 -1.90 -19.55
C ARG A 94 -11.09 -0.65 -18.70
N HIS A 95 -10.73 -0.77 -17.43
CA HIS A 95 -10.66 0.33 -16.50
C HIS A 95 -9.27 0.35 -15.87
N GLU A 96 -8.67 1.53 -15.84
CA GLU A 96 -7.39 1.80 -15.20
C GLU A 96 -7.59 2.92 -14.20
N TRP A 97 -6.98 2.80 -13.04
CA TRP A 97 -6.95 3.85 -12.04
C TRP A 97 -5.57 3.93 -11.40
N ASP A 98 -5.23 5.13 -10.95
CA ASP A 98 -3.95 5.42 -10.30
C ASP A 98 -4.16 5.66 -8.80
N ALA A 99 -3.10 5.51 -8.03
CA ALA A 99 -3.03 5.88 -6.63
C ALA A 99 -1.72 6.60 -6.33
N ASP A 100 -1.77 7.52 -5.37
CA ASP A 100 -0.56 8.14 -4.82
C ASP A 100 0.28 7.09 -4.08
N THR A 101 1.56 7.38 -3.87
CA THR A 101 2.42 6.50 -3.06
C THR A 101 1.93 6.40 -1.62
N ILE A 102 2.31 5.33 -0.92
CA ILE A 102 1.99 5.12 0.49
C ILE A 102 2.35 6.37 1.32
N GLY A 103 3.55 6.93 1.10
CA GLY A 103 3.99 8.14 1.81
C GLY A 103 3.12 9.37 1.54
N GLU A 104 2.70 9.58 0.29
CA GLU A 104 1.83 10.72 -0.08
C GLU A 104 0.43 10.58 0.52
N GLN A 105 -0.14 9.37 0.50
CA GLN A 105 -1.44 9.10 1.12
C GLN A 105 -1.40 9.33 2.63
N LEU A 106 -0.36 8.84 3.32
CA LEU A 106 -0.17 9.07 4.76
C LEU A 106 -0.01 10.55 5.09
N PHE A 107 0.76 11.28 4.27
CA PHE A 107 0.95 12.73 4.43
C PHE A 107 -0.37 13.49 4.26
N ALA A 108 -1.12 13.21 3.20
CA ALA A 108 -2.39 13.87 2.90
C ALA A 108 -3.45 13.62 3.99
N GLN A 109 -3.43 12.45 4.61
CA GLN A 109 -4.34 12.09 5.71
C GLN A 109 -3.79 12.47 7.10
N ASN A 110 -2.57 13.02 7.18
CA ASN A 110 -1.87 13.32 8.43
C ASN A 110 -1.78 12.09 9.37
N ILE A 111 -1.48 10.92 8.81
CA ILE A 111 -1.37 9.65 9.53
C ILE A 111 0.10 9.35 9.82
N VAL A 112 0.41 9.06 11.09
CA VAL A 112 1.71 8.51 11.50
C VAL A 112 1.49 7.06 11.96
N PRO A 113 1.73 6.07 11.08
CA PRO A 113 1.48 4.67 11.41
C PRO A 113 2.50 4.11 12.42
N ASP A 114 2.01 3.26 13.33
CA ASP A 114 2.85 2.36 14.12
C ASP A 114 3.30 1.16 13.26
N PHE A 115 2.39 0.70 12.39
CA PHE A 115 2.60 -0.41 11.47
C PHE A 115 1.99 -0.11 10.11
N ILE A 116 2.58 -0.69 9.06
CA ILE A 116 1.95 -0.84 7.75
C ILE A 116 1.85 -2.34 7.49
N VAL A 117 0.65 -2.83 7.18
CA VAL A 117 0.39 -4.23 6.87
C VAL A 117 0.23 -4.34 5.37
N GLU A 118 1.14 -5.05 4.73
CA GLU A 118 1.08 -5.42 3.32
C GLU A 118 0.36 -6.77 3.21
N CYS A 119 -0.65 -6.83 2.36
CA CYS A 119 -1.45 -8.03 2.10
C CYS A 119 -1.35 -8.35 0.61
N GLU A 120 -0.57 -9.37 0.29
CA GLU A 120 -0.38 -9.85 -1.08
C GLU A 120 -1.27 -11.07 -1.34
N LYS A 121 -1.98 -11.05 -2.47
CA LYS A 121 -2.70 -12.17 -3.06
C LYS A 121 -2.17 -12.39 -4.46
N ASN A 122 -1.66 -13.59 -4.70
CA ASN A 122 -1.25 -14.05 -6.02
C ASN A 122 -2.15 -15.23 -6.41
N ASP A 123 -3.04 -14.98 -7.35
CA ASP A 123 -3.77 -15.92 -8.20
C ASP A 123 -2.92 -16.37 -9.41
N HIS A 124 -1.63 -16.02 -9.45
CA HIS A 124 -0.77 -16.32 -10.60
C HIS A 124 -0.70 -17.82 -10.93
N ASP A 125 -1.04 -18.11 -12.18
CA ASP A 125 -0.91 -19.39 -12.90
C ASP A 125 0.56 -19.81 -13.14
N ASP A 126 1.55 -19.08 -12.60
CA ASP A 126 2.98 -19.21 -12.94
C ASP A 126 3.63 -20.54 -12.53
N ASN A 127 2.97 -21.32 -11.67
CA ASN A 127 3.38 -22.68 -11.30
C ASN A 127 2.54 -23.79 -11.96
N GLY A 128 1.60 -23.44 -12.85
CA GLY A 128 0.79 -24.39 -13.62
C GLY A 128 -0.18 -25.25 -12.81
N ASN A 129 -0.45 -24.91 -11.54
CA ASN A 129 -1.39 -25.61 -10.67
C ASN A 129 -2.60 -24.77 -10.21
N GLY A 130 -2.64 -23.46 -10.52
CA GLY A 130 -3.78 -22.59 -10.23
C GLY A 130 -4.08 -22.36 -8.74
N GLU A 131 -3.08 -22.49 -7.86
CA GLU A 131 -3.26 -22.30 -6.42
C GLU A 131 -3.15 -20.82 -6.01
N VAL A 132 -4.22 -20.30 -5.42
CA VAL A 132 -4.26 -18.95 -4.83
C VAL A 132 -3.40 -18.90 -3.57
N THR A 133 -2.38 -18.04 -3.57
CA THR A 133 -1.53 -17.82 -2.39
C THR A 133 -1.74 -16.45 -1.79
N ARG A 134 -1.63 -16.36 -0.46
CA ARG A 134 -1.71 -15.08 0.28
C ARG A 134 -0.61 -14.97 1.31
N TYR A 135 0.16 -13.89 1.24
CA TYR A 135 1.26 -13.60 2.15
C TYR A 135 1.12 -12.19 2.69
N TRP A 136 1.34 -12.04 3.99
CA TRP A 136 1.27 -10.74 4.64
C TRP A 136 2.60 -10.36 5.24
N THR A 137 2.94 -9.07 5.16
CA THR A 137 4.14 -8.50 5.78
C THR A 137 3.73 -7.39 6.74
N ILE A 138 4.17 -7.49 8.00
CA ILE A 138 3.96 -6.42 9.01
C ILE A 138 5.22 -5.56 9.08
N HIS A 139 5.14 -4.34 8.54
CA HIS A 139 6.21 -3.36 8.58
C HIS A 139 6.14 -2.53 9.87
N LYS A 140 7.13 -2.66 10.75
CA LYS A 140 7.25 -1.87 11.99
C LYS A 140 7.80 -0.47 11.68
N MET A 141 6.99 0.57 11.87
CA MET A 141 7.33 1.96 11.49
C MET A 141 7.96 2.77 12.62
N SER A 142 7.91 2.28 13.87
CA SER A 142 8.37 2.98 15.08
C SER A 142 9.84 3.46 15.09
N LYS A 143 10.68 2.96 14.17
CA LYS A 143 12.09 3.36 14.02
C LYS A 143 12.38 4.14 12.74
N PHE A 144 11.37 4.42 11.94
CA PHE A 144 11.49 5.20 10.71
C PHE A 144 11.14 6.67 11.01
N ASN A 145 12.02 7.60 10.63
CA ASN A 145 11.76 9.03 10.82
C ASN A 145 10.84 9.55 9.73
N LEU A 146 9.54 9.29 9.88
CA LEU A 146 8.52 9.65 8.90
C LEU A 146 8.43 11.17 8.68
N SER A 147 8.50 11.95 9.76
CA SER A 147 8.50 13.41 9.68
C SER A 147 9.71 13.94 8.91
N GLY A 148 10.89 13.35 9.12
CA GLY A 148 12.09 13.69 8.35
C GLY A 148 11.95 13.35 6.87
N TYR A 149 11.38 12.20 6.54
CA TYR A 149 11.07 11.82 5.16
C TYR A 149 10.10 12.81 4.49
N HIS A 150 9.01 13.20 5.17
CA HIS A 150 8.07 14.17 4.61
C HIS A 150 8.70 15.55 4.42
N GLN A 151 9.54 16.01 5.36
CA GLN A 151 10.25 17.27 5.21
C GLN A 151 11.17 17.26 3.98
N GLU A 152 11.93 16.18 3.79
CA GLU A 152 12.78 16.00 2.59
C GLU A 152 11.97 16.13 1.30
N ARG A 153 10.80 15.49 1.24
CA ARG A 153 9.90 15.56 0.07
C ARG A 153 9.32 16.97 -0.17
N ILE A 154 8.98 17.68 0.90
CA ILE A 154 8.51 19.07 0.82
C ILE A 154 9.63 19.98 0.30
N ASP A 155 10.84 19.81 0.82
CA ASP A 155 12.00 20.61 0.42
C ASP A 155 12.36 20.38 -1.06
N GLU A 156 12.31 19.12 -1.53
CA GLU A 156 12.47 18.75 -2.94
C GLU A 156 11.41 19.42 -3.82
N ALA A 157 10.12 19.31 -3.46
CA ALA A 157 9.03 19.92 -4.22
C ALA A 157 9.15 21.46 -4.26
N ALA A 158 9.50 22.08 -3.13
CA ALA A 158 9.70 23.52 -3.04
C ALA A 158 10.88 23.98 -3.90
N ALA A 159 11.94 23.19 -4.03
CA ALA A 159 13.06 23.50 -4.91
C ALA A 159 12.66 23.47 -6.38
N VAL A 160 11.86 22.48 -6.81
CA VAL A 160 11.32 22.38 -8.18
C VAL A 160 10.44 23.59 -8.50
N ILE A 161 9.47 23.90 -7.63
CA ILE A 161 8.56 25.05 -7.83
C ILE A 161 9.34 26.36 -7.91
N LYS A 162 10.35 26.56 -7.07
CA LYS A 162 11.21 27.76 -7.15
C LYS A 162 11.95 27.86 -8.49
N ALA A 163 12.42 26.74 -9.04
CA ALA A 163 13.07 26.71 -10.34
C ALA A 163 12.10 27.01 -11.49
N GLU A 164 10.89 26.46 -11.44
CA GLU A 164 9.83 26.73 -12.43
C GLU A 164 9.40 28.21 -12.42
N ILE A 165 9.19 28.80 -11.24
CA ILE A 165 8.89 30.24 -11.10
C ILE A 165 10.04 31.08 -11.68
N ALA A 166 11.29 30.74 -11.37
CA ALA A 166 12.43 31.48 -11.89
C ALA A 166 12.53 31.38 -13.42
N ALA A 167 12.23 30.21 -14.00
CA ALA A 167 12.20 30.02 -15.45
C ALA A 167 11.08 30.84 -16.11
N ALA A 168 9.86 30.79 -15.57
CA ALA A 168 8.73 31.56 -16.07
C ALA A 168 9.00 33.08 -16.03
N CYS A 169 9.58 33.58 -14.93
CA CYS A 169 9.95 34.99 -14.82
C CYS A 169 11.07 35.39 -15.80
N ALA A 170 11.97 34.49 -16.17
CA ALA A 170 13.00 34.76 -17.17
C ALA A 170 12.45 34.83 -18.61
N GLU A 171 11.41 34.05 -18.92
CA GLU A 171 10.74 34.07 -20.23
C GLU A 171 9.95 35.36 -20.46
N GLU A 172 9.25 35.87 -19.44
CA GLU A 172 8.50 37.14 -19.55
C GLU A 172 9.42 38.35 -19.82
N VAL A 173 10.62 38.39 -19.21
CA VAL A 173 11.61 39.46 -19.44
C VAL A 173 12.21 39.41 -20.86
N GLY A 174 12.16 38.26 -21.53
CA GLY A 174 12.61 38.08 -22.91
C GLY A 174 11.63 38.55 -23.98
N HIS A 175 10.35 38.76 -23.64
CA HIS A 175 9.30 39.18 -24.58
C HIS A 175 9.06 40.70 -24.62
N GLU A 176 9.63 41.47 -23.68
CA GLU A 176 9.55 42.93 -23.65
C GLU A 176 10.77 43.64 -24.30
N ARG A 177 11.59 42.92 -25.09
CA ARG A 177 12.72 43.50 -25.84
C ARG A 177 12.58 43.36 -27.34
#